data_AF-A0A7C7TWV8-F1
#
_entry.id   AF-A0A7C7TWV8-F1
#
_cell.length_a   1.000
_cell.length_b   1.000
_cell.length_c   1.000
_cell.angle_alpha   90.00
_cell.angle_beta   90.00
_cell.angle_gamma   90.00
#
_symmetry.space_group_name_H-M   'P 1'
#
loop_
_entity.id
_entity.type
_entity.pdbx_description
1 polymer ?
#
loop_
_entity_poly.entity_id
_entity_poly.type
_entity_poly.pdbx_seq_one_letter_code
_entity_poly.pdbx_strand_id
1 'polypeptide(L)'
;MTGDEIHISRNIKTNDLDSLKILNNAFVAEKDTLGIENFNQMKGINLFGKFYKNELKSIRLVQNTEMIYHLYNEKTKELIGIDKAICSEILMSIENNNIKDITFFTNPEGKVFPEDEIELNEKILNGFNWRINEKINKIKDLFD
;
A
#
# COMPACT_ATOMS: atom_id res chain seq x y z
N MET A 1 -0.02 6.57 1.78
CA MET A 1 1.28 6.10 2.31
C MET A 1 1.69 7.01 3.45
N THR A 2 2.23 6.46 4.54
CA THR A 2 2.72 7.20 5.72
C THR A 2 3.99 6.57 6.26
N GLY A 3 4.71 7.31 7.11
CA GLY A 3 5.82 6.84 7.93
C GLY A 3 6.42 8.02 8.72
N ASP A 4 7.45 7.77 9.50
CA ASP A 4 8.01 8.78 10.41
C ASP A 4 8.81 9.84 9.63
N GLU A 5 9.54 9.40 8.60
CA GLU A 5 10.36 10.28 7.78
C GLU A 5 10.16 9.96 6.30
N ILE A 6 9.84 10.98 5.49
CA ILE A 6 9.52 10.84 4.07
C ILE A 6 10.48 11.72 3.25
N HIS A 7 11.25 11.08 2.38
CA HIS A 7 12.15 11.72 1.42
C HIS A 7 11.67 11.48 -0.01
N ILE A 8 11.67 12.54 -0.82
CA ILE A 8 11.43 12.45 -2.25
C ILE A 8 12.63 13.06 -2.97
N SER A 9 13.26 12.30 -3.85
CA SER A 9 14.35 12.77 -4.70
C SER A 9 13.85 13.07 -6.11
N ARG A 10 14.48 14.07 -6.74
CA ARG A 10 14.26 14.41 -8.14
C ARG A 10 15.58 14.50 -8.90
N ASN A 11 15.51 14.29 -10.21
CA ASN A 11 16.61 14.57 -11.11
C ASN A 11 16.80 16.09 -11.24
N ILE A 12 17.99 16.59 -10.93
CA ILE A 12 18.28 18.04 -10.97
C ILE A 12 18.31 18.65 -12.38
N LYS A 13 18.44 17.83 -13.42
CA LYS A 13 18.49 18.29 -14.82
C LYS A 13 17.10 18.29 -15.45
N THR A 14 16.34 17.21 -15.27
CA THR A 14 15.01 17.08 -15.89
C THR A 14 13.86 17.52 -14.97
N ASN A 15 14.14 17.70 -13.68
CA ASN A 15 13.16 17.90 -12.60
C ASN A 15 12.19 16.73 -12.38
N ASP A 16 12.41 15.58 -13.03
CA ASP A 16 11.57 14.41 -12.85
C ASP A 16 11.79 13.76 -11.47
N LEU A 17 10.72 13.27 -10.86
CA LEU A 17 10.77 12.43 -9.66
C LEU A 17 11.57 11.16 -9.96
N ASP A 18 12.43 10.76 -9.02
CA ASP A 18 13.26 9.55 -9.14
C ASP A 18 12.89 8.50 -8.08
N SER A 19 12.94 8.88 -6.80
CA SER A 19 12.69 7.95 -5.70
C SER A 19 11.89 8.54 -4.55
N LEU A 20 11.14 7.66 -3.90
CA LEU A 20 10.47 7.87 -2.63
C LEU A 20 11.15 6.98 -1.60
N LYS A 21 11.46 7.52 -0.42
CA LYS A 21 11.99 6.75 0.69
C LYS A 21 11.23 7.13 1.94
N ILE A 22 10.54 6.16 2.53
CA ILE A 22 9.84 6.30 3.81
C ILE A 22 10.57 5.43 4.82
N LEU A 23 11.04 6.05 5.90
CA LEU A 23 11.80 5.39 6.95
C LEU A 23 10.97 5.30 8.22
N ASN A 24 11.02 4.12 8.83
CA ASN A 24 10.29 3.74 10.03
C ASN A 24 8.76 3.82 9.90
N ASN A 25 8.07 2.81 10.43
CA ASN A 25 6.60 2.71 10.45
C ASN A 25 5.97 2.96 9.06
N ALA A 26 6.59 2.43 8.00
CA ALA A 26 6.10 2.60 6.65
C ALA A 26 4.77 1.86 6.48
N PHE A 27 3.75 2.58 6.01
CA PHE A 27 2.40 2.04 5.83
C PHE A 27 1.81 2.46 4.48
N VAL A 28 1.18 1.51 3.81
CA VAL A 28 0.42 1.69 2.57
C VAL A 28 -1.02 1.28 2.85
N ALA A 29 -1.95 2.17 2.54
CA ALA A 29 -3.37 1.92 2.64
C ALA A 29 -4.02 2.36 1.32
N GLU A 30 -4.83 1.47 0.76
CA GLU A 30 -5.61 1.70 -0.46
C GLU A 30 -7.06 1.35 -0.14
N LYS A 31 -7.97 2.27 -0.43
CA LYS A 31 -9.41 2.00 -0.31
C LYS A 31 -9.80 1.08 -1.46
N ASP A 32 -10.37 -0.05 -1.11
CA ASP A 32 -10.91 -0.96 -2.10
C ASP A 32 -12.15 -0.34 -2.77
N THR A 33 -12.28 -0.59 -4.07
CA THR A 33 -13.32 0.00 -4.92
C THR A 33 -14.61 -0.82 -4.95
N LEU A 34 -14.55 -2.08 -4.51
CA LEU A 34 -15.69 -3.01 -4.54
C LEU A 34 -16.35 -3.18 -3.17
N GLY A 35 -15.59 -3.21 -2.08
CA GLY A 35 -16.09 -3.21 -0.71
C GLY A 35 -16.41 -1.79 -0.21
N ILE A 36 -17.51 -1.65 0.55
CA ILE A 36 -17.96 -0.33 1.06
C ILE A 36 -16.94 0.26 2.06
N GLU A 37 -16.32 -0.59 2.89
CA GLU A 37 -15.36 -0.20 3.96
C GLU A 37 -14.10 -1.09 4.01
N ASN A 38 -13.75 -1.74 2.89
CA ASN A 38 -12.55 -2.59 2.83
C ASN A 38 -11.31 -1.77 2.47
N PHE A 39 -10.20 -2.09 3.12
CA PHE A 39 -8.91 -1.43 2.89
C PHE A 39 -7.82 -2.47 2.67
N ASN A 40 -7.14 -2.37 1.53
CA ASN A 40 -5.88 -3.07 1.31
C ASN A 40 -4.81 -2.35 2.13
N GLN A 41 -4.07 -3.12 2.91
CA GLN A 41 -3.14 -2.60 3.92
C GLN A 41 -1.84 -3.35 3.83
N MET A 42 -0.73 -2.61 3.85
CA MET A 42 0.60 -3.19 3.91
C MET A 42 1.47 -2.32 4.80
N LYS A 43 2.25 -2.94 5.66
CA LYS A 43 3.22 -2.24 6.51
C LYS A 43 4.58 -2.92 6.46
N GLY A 44 5.59 -2.17 6.86
CA GLY A 44 6.97 -2.63 7.03
C GLY A 44 7.77 -1.57 7.77
N ILE A 45 9.04 -1.84 8.05
CA ILE A 45 9.89 -0.82 8.68
C ILE A 45 10.19 0.30 7.67
N ASN A 46 10.57 -0.06 6.45
CA ASN A 46 10.98 0.90 5.42
C ASN A 46 10.24 0.67 4.11
N LEU A 47 10.01 1.74 3.36
CA LEU A 47 9.43 1.71 2.03
C LEU A 47 10.30 2.48 1.04
N PHE A 48 10.57 1.85 -0.11
CA PHE A 48 11.30 2.43 -1.23
C PHE A 48 10.44 2.44 -2.48
N GLY A 49 10.11 3.62 -2.99
CA GLY A 49 9.37 3.81 -4.22
C GLY A 49 10.25 4.25 -5.37
N LYS A 50 9.90 3.81 -6.58
CA LYS A 50 10.54 4.28 -7.83
C LYS A 50 9.52 4.94 -8.75
N PHE A 51 9.91 6.10 -9.27
CA PHE A 51 9.12 6.86 -10.23
C PHE A 51 9.62 6.61 -11.65
N TYR A 52 8.70 6.70 -12.61
CA TYR A 52 8.98 6.75 -14.03
C TYR A 52 7.99 7.71 -14.69
N LYS A 53 8.50 8.68 -15.44
CA LYS A 53 7.67 9.76 -16.04
C LYS A 53 6.79 10.45 -14.99
N ASN A 54 7.35 10.75 -13.82
CA ASN A 54 6.65 11.38 -12.68
C ASN A 54 5.49 10.57 -12.07
N GLU A 55 5.34 9.30 -12.46
CA GLU A 55 4.37 8.38 -11.88
C GLU A 55 5.09 7.33 -11.02
N LEU A 56 4.55 7.04 -9.84
CA LEU A 56 5.07 5.95 -9.00
C LEU A 56 4.77 4.62 -9.70
N LYS A 57 5.81 3.80 -9.93
CA LYS A 57 5.69 2.52 -10.64
C LYS A 57 5.93 1.30 -9.79
N SER A 58 6.75 1.42 -8.76
CA SER A 58 6.98 0.32 -7.84
C SER A 58 7.21 0.82 -6.44
N ILE A 59 6.84 -0.04 -5.49
CA ILE A 59 6.98 0.18 -4.06
C ILE A 59 7.55 -1.09 -3.47
N ARG A 60 8.61 -0.97 -2.69
CA ARG A 60 9.23 -2.07 -1.95
C ARG A 60 9.15 -1.79 -0.46
N LEU A 61 8.37 -2.60 0.25
CA LEU A 61 8.33 -2.63 1.71
C LEU A 61 9.36 -3.64 2.21
N VAL A 62 10.14 -3.28 3.22
CA VAL A 62 11.25 -4.10 3.71
C VAL A 62 11.24 -4.17 5.24
N GLN A 63 11.55 -5.35 5.76
CA GLN A 63 11.61 -5.76 7.17
C GLN A 63 10.24 -5.82 7.84
N ASN A 64 9.96 -6.95 8.48
CA ASN A 64 8.74 -7.22 9.24
C ASN A 64 7.49 -6.79 8.48
N THR A 65 7.40 -7.21 7.22
CA THR A 65 6.30 -6.77 6.37
C THR A 65 5.07 -7.61 6.64
N GLU A 66 3.94 -6.95 6.79
CA GLU A 66 2.63 -7.59 6.95
C GLU A 66 1.66 -6.98 5.94
N MET A 67 0.74 -7.81 5.43
CA MET A 67 -0.27 -7.44 4.45
C MET A 67 -1.65 -7.96 4.85
N ILE A 68 -2.68 -7.17 4.56
CA ILE A 68 -4.06 -7.60 4.43
C ILE A 68 -4.56 -7.14 3.05
N TYR A 69 -5.03 -8.06 2.21
CA TYR A 69 -5.45 -7.78 0.85
C TYR A 69 -6.77 -8.47 0.50
N HIS A 70 -7.72 -7.74 -0.06
CA HIS A 70 -9.03 -8.26 -0.43
C HIS A 70 -8.98 -8.88 -1.82
N LEU A 71 -9.26 -10.17 -1.94
CA LEU A 71 -9.24 -10.92 -3.19
C LEU A 71 -10.64 -10.99 -3.80
N TYR A 72 -10.76 -10.63 -5.07
CA TYR A 72 -12.04 -10.59 -5.78
C TYR A 72 -12.05 -11.51 -6.99
N ASN A 73 -13.22 -12.05 -7.30
CA ASN A 73 -13.45 -12.78 -8.53
C ASN A 73 -13.44 -11.81 -9.71
N GLU A 74 -12.59 -12.07 -10.71
CA GLU A 74 -12.44 -11.18 -11.87
C GLU A 74 -13.76 -10.97 -12.64
N LYS A 75 -14.61 -12.01 -12.72
CA LYS A 75 -15.85 -12.03 -13.50
C LYS A 75 -17.04 -11.49 -12.70
N THR A 76 -17.24 -12.00 -11.49
CA THR A 76 -18.43 -11.68 -10.69
C THR A 76 -18.25 -10.45 -9.81
N LYS A 77 -16.99 -10.02 -9.58
CA LYS A 77 -16.61 -8.96 -8.63
C LYS A 77 -16.98 -9.26 -7.17
N GLU A 78 -17.29 -10.52 -6.87
CA GLU A 78 -17.55 -10.99 -5.51
C GLU A 78 -16.24 -11.19 -4.75
N LEU A 79 -16.25 -10.89 -3.44
CA LEU A 79 -15.12 -11.13 -2.56
C LEU A 79 -14.92 -12.65 -2.42
N ILE A 80 -13.72 -13.12 -2.75
CA ILE A 80 -13.29 -14.52 -2.60
C ILE A 80 -12.78 -14.75 -1.18
N GLY A 81 -12.06 -13.76 -0.63
CA GLY A 81 -11.48 -13.85 0.70
C GLY A 81 -10.49 -12.72 0.98
N ILE A 82 -9.91 -12.76 2.17
CA ILE A 82 -8.95 -11.79 2.67
C ILE A 82 -7.62 -12.52 2.83
N ASP A 83 -6.64 -12.14 2.03
CA ASP A 83 -5.28 -12.66 2.11
C ASP A 83 -4.49 -11.89 3.16
N LYS A 84 -3.98 -12.61 4.16
CA LYS A 84 -3.14 -12.07 5.22
C LYS A 84 -1.80 -12.75 5.15
N ALA A 85 -0.74 -11.96 4.95
CA ALA A 85 0.59 -12.48 4.75
C ALA A 85 1.64 -11.69 5.53
N ILE A 86 2.68 -12.39 5.97
CA ILE A 86 3.90 -11.83 6.56
C ILE A 86 5.11 -12.31 5.78
N CYS A 87 6.11 -11.46 5.62
CA CYS A 87 7.39 -11.82 5.01
C CYS A 87 8.49 -10.81 5.37
N SER A 88 9.68 -10.98 4.77
CA SER A 88 10.76 -10.01 4.95
C SER A 88 10.65 -8.81 4.00
N GLU A 89 10.09 -9.00 2.82
CA GLU A 89 9.97 -7.95 1.81
C GLU A 89 8.75 -8.18 0.91
N ILE A 90 8.05 -7.09 0.59
CA ILE A 90 6.95 -7.04 -0.38
C ILE A 90 7.33 -6.06 -1.49
N LEU A 91 7.22 -6.48 -2.75
CA LEU A 91 7.31 -5.61 -3.92
C LEU A 91 5.93 -5.47 -4.54
N MET A 92 5.50 -4.23 -4.76
CA MET A 92 4.30 -3.90 -5.49
C MET A 92 4.63 -3.22 -6.81
N SER A 93 3.94 -3.60 -7.87
CA SER A 93 3.86 -2.82 -9.11
C SER A 93 2.60 -1.93 -9.08
N ILE A 94 2.73 -0.70 -9.56
CA ILE A 94 1.64 0.29 -9.58
C ILE A 94 1.29 0.63 -11.02
N GLU A 95 0.00 0.55 -11.35
CA GLU A 95 -0.56 0.94 -12.66
C GLU A 95 -1.85 1.73 -12.45
N ASN A 96 -1.98 2.88 -13.14
CA ASN A 96 -3.13 3.78 -13.01
C ASN A 96 -3.45 4.18 -11.56
N ASN A 97 -2.41 4.38 -10.73
CA ASN A 97 -2.51 4.67 -9.30
C ASN A 97 -3.13 3.56 -8.42
N ASN A 98 -3.26 2.34 -8.94
CA ASN A 98 -3.71 1.17 -8.16
C ASN A 98 -2.59 0.12 -8.09
N ILE A 99 -2.67 -0.75 -7.09
CA ILE A 99 -1.79 -1.91 -6.98
C ILE A 99 -2.15 -2.91 -8.08
N LYS A 100 -1.16 -3.30 -8.90
CA LYS A 100 -1.34 -4.26 -9.99
C LYS A 100 -0.87 -5.65 -9.59
N ASP A 101 0.40 -5.78 -9.20
CA ASP A 101 0.99 -7.04 -8.78
C ASP A 101 1.64 -6.88 -7.41
N ILE A 102 1.58 -7.94 -6.61
CA ILE A 102 2.23 -8.05 -5.30
C ILE A 102 3.11 -9.29 -5.32
N THR A 103 4.38 -9.11 -5.00
CA THR A 103 5.36 -10.20 -4.91
C THR A 103 5.97 -10.23 -3.52
N PHE A 104 5.91 -11.41 -2.87
CA PHE A 104 6.49 -11.63 -1.56
C PHE A 104 7.88 -12.25 -1.68
N PHE A 105 8.80 -11.79 -0.85
CA PHE A 105 10.18 -12.28 -0.80
C PHE A 105 10.55 -12.73 0.61
N THR A 106 11.26 -13.86 0.66
CA THR A 106 11.88 -14.47 1.85
C THR A 106 10.89 -14.83 2.97
N ASN A 107 10.72 -16.13 3.17
CA ASN A 107 9.81 -16.74 4.16
C ASN A 107 8.39 -16.15 4.12
N PRO A 108 7.71 -16.16 2.95
CA PRO A 108 6.32 -15.77 2.90
C PRO A 108 5.47 -16.79 3.67
N GLU A 109 4.80 -16.30 4.70
CA GLU A 109 3.78 -17.05 5.43
C GLU A 109 2.48 -16.29 5.27
N GLY A 110 1.47 -16.93 4.68
CA GLY A 110 0.19 -16.28 4.45
C GLY A 110 -0.95 -17.28 4.42
N LYS A 111 -2.15 -16.77 4.72
CA LYS A 111 -3.40 -17.52 4.67
C LYS A 111 -4.49 -16.63 4.11
N VAL A 112 -5.28 -17.23 3.22
CA VAL A 112 -6.53 -16.64 2.74
C VAL A 112 -7.65 -17.07 3.67
N PHE A 113 -8.41 -16.10 4.17
CA PHE A 113 -9.56 -16.31 5.03
C PHE A 113 -10.84 -15.96 4.28
N PRO A 114 -11.89 -16.79 4.35
CA PRO A 114 -13.25 -16.35 4.06
C PRO A 114 -13.63 -15.13 4.91
N GLU A 115 -14.49 -14.25 4.38
CA GLU A 115 -14.85 -12.99 5.05
C GLU A 115 -15.51 -13.19 6.43
N ASP A 116 -16.23 -14.30 6.57
CA ASP A 116 -16.97 -14.73 7.76
C ASP A 116 -16.10 -15.48 8.79
N GLU A 117 -14.89 -15.88 8.41
CA GLU A 117 -13.95 -16.60 9.28
C GLU A 117 -12.88 -15.71 9.92
N ILE A 118 -12.76 -14.45 9.51
CA ILE A 118 -11.78 -13.50 10.05
C ILE A 118 -12.44 -12.51 11.01
N GLU A 119 -11.88 -12.41 12.22
CA GLU A 119 -12.35 -11.47 13.23
C GLU A 119 -12.15 -10.01 12.78
N LEU A 120 -13.04 -9.10 13.20
CA LEU A 120 -13.03 -7.71 12.75
C LEU A 120 -11.73 -6.97 13.12
N ASN A 121 -11.15 -7.26 14.28
CA ASN A 121 -9.85 -6.76 14.74
C ASN A 121 -8.69 -7.24 13.86
N GLU A 122 -8.81 -8.41 13.22
CA GLU A 122 -7.78 -8.98 12.36
C GLU A 122 -7.83 -8.47 10.92
N LYS A 123 -8.91 -7.78 10.54
CA LYS A 123 -9.08 -7.11 9.24
C LYS A 123 -8.31 -5.79 9.15
N ILE A 124 -7.72 -5.32 10.24
CA ILE A 124 -6.98 -4.04 10.32
C ILE A 124 -5.58 -4.29 10.88
N LEU A 125 -4.55 -3.79 10.20
CA LEU A 125 -3.18 -3.84 10.69
C LEU A 125 -2.96 -2.76 11.75
N ASN A 126 -2.19 -3.10 12.78
CA ASN A 126 -1.70 -2.10 13.75
C ASN A 126 -0.99 -0.95 13.02
N GLY A 127 -1.38 0.29 13.36
CA GLY A 127 -0.87 1.51 12.71
C GLY A 127 -1.71 1.98 11.53
N PHE A 128 -2.78 1.26 11.16
CA PHE A 128 -3.72 1.75 10.15
C PHE A 128 -4.33 3.09 10.55
N ASN A 129 -4.27 4.05 9.64
CA ASN A 129 -4.93 5.34 9.77
C ASN A 129 -5.38 5.82 8.39
N TRP A 130 -6.69 5.94 8.20
CA TRP A 130 -7.26 6.41 6.94
C TRP A 130 -7.36 7.94 6.91
N ARG A 131 -6.40 8.57 6.25
CA ARG A 131 -6.21 10.04 6.25
C ARG A 131 -6.68 10.73 4.98
N ILE A 132 -7.70 10.19 4.29
CA ILE A 132 -8.13 10.72 2.97
C ILE A 132 -8.61 12.16 3.03
N ASN A 133 -9.16 12.59 4.17
CA ASN A 133 -9.66 13.95 4.38
C ASN A 133 -8.54 15.00 4.41
N GLU A 134 -7.29 14.58 4.61
CA GLU A 134 -6.11 15.46 4.57
C GLU A 134 -5.54 15.60 3.15
N LYS A 135 -6.09 14.87 2.17
CA LYS A 135 -5.62 14.92 0.79
C LYS A 135 -5.97 16.27 0.18
N ILE A 136 -4.92 17.04 -0.14
CA ILE A 136 -5.00 18.28 -0.92
C ILE A 136 -5.40 17.92 -2.35
N ASN A 137 -6.57 18.40 -2.79
CA ASN A 137 -7.09 18.11 -4.13
C ASN A 137 -6.89 19.30 -5.08
N LYS A 138 -6.75 20.50 -4.55
CA LYS A 138 -6.54 21.75 -5.29
C LYS A 138 -5.39 22.52 -4.68
N ILE A 139 -4.71 23.32 -5.50
CA ILE A 139 -3.63 24.20 -5.05
C ILE A 139 -4.11 25.16 -3.95
N LYS A 140 -5.38 25.59 -3.98
CA LYS A 140 -5.95 26.45 -2.95
C LYS A 140 -5.90 25.81 -1.56
N ASP A 141 -6.11 24.50 -1.47
CA ASP A 141 -6.14 23.75 -0.21
C ASP A 141 -4.74 23.68 0.46
N LEU A 142 -3.67 24.18 -0.18
CA LEU A 142 -2.33 24.31 0.42
C LEU A 142 -2.18 25.51 1.37
N PHE A 143 -3.08 26.50 1.27
CA PHE A 143 -2.93 27.79 1.95
C PHE A 143 -4.07 28.11 2.92
N ASP A 144 -5.07 27.23 3.04
CA ASP A 144 -6.16 27.31 4.01
C ASP A 144 -5.73 26.66 5.35
#